data_AF-A0A7S1FWD2-F1
#
_entry.id   AF-A0A7S1FWD2-F1
#
_cell.length_a   1.000
_cell.length_b   1.000
_cell.length_c   1.000
_cell.angle_alpha   90.00
_cell.angle_beta   90.00
_cell.angle_gamma   90.00
#
_symmetry.space_group_name_H-M   'P 1'
#
loop_
_entity.id
_entity.type
_entity.pdbx_description
1 polymer ?
#
loop_
_entity_poly.entity_id
_entity_poly.type
_entity_poly.pdbx_seq_one_letter_code
_entity_poly.pdbx_strand_id
1 'polypeptide(L)'
;HGSLTVSTACAKINDAEVAADYARRLSEQLKEEVRSSFPADGAAMALDVACSGIGEAADALEKVADDAVGNLAETLGARVRKAVEESIGEELRKGDSTEGGGGDKGSTGQAMQDIADGMVLAATRNEKGDGRTSFARMDYDLDEKGYERAHLGDGYLDRMCIALDELIGPLRIFLIPRLSDKLLLDILAIALERVEAAILKTRITSLGALLLDSHVRNLLNYTKSRLDASELSSTVGLHRASPPLHRLTQIALLTNAADLDDALDVVASVKRRGGTAASAGGGWVIGRADMRKFLKLRDDFKASDVDRLPLDAD
;
A
#
# COMPACT_ATOMS: atom_id res chain seq x y z
N HIS A 1 -28.84 7.92 0.71
CA HIS A 1 -28.69 8.46 -0.65
C HIS A 1 -27.27 8.40 -1.25
N GLY A 2 -26.21 8.08 -0.49
CA GLY A 2 -24.83 8.02 -1.03
C GLY A 2 -24.42 6.73 -1.78
N SER A 3 -25.13 5.61 -1.61
CA SER A 3 -24.79 4.36 -2.31
C SER A 3 -25.01 4.44 -3.82
N LEU A 4 -26.05 5.17 -4.26
CA LEU A 4 -26.36 5.34 -5.69
C LEU A 4 -25.29 6.15 -6.44
N THR A 5 -24.57 7.05 -5.76
CA THR A 5 -23.56 7.90 -6.41
C THR A 5 -22.24 7.16 -6.60
N VAL A 6 -21.84 6.33 -5.63
CA VAL A 6 -20.61 5.54 -5.71
C VAL A 6 -20.75 4.43 -6.75
N SER A 7 -21.85 3.68 -6.75
CA SER A 7 -22.09 2.63 -7.75
C SER A 7 -22.15 3.21 -9.17
N THR A 8 -22.77 4.38 -9.35
CA THR A 8 -22.82 5.06 -10.66
C THR A 8 -21.44 5.57 -11.08
N ALA A 9 -20.62 6.05 -10.16
CA ALA A 9 -19.24 6.44 -10.45
C ALA A 9 -18.41 5.23 -10.88
N CYS A 10 -18.42 4.14 -10.12
CA CYS A 10 -17.72 2.90 -10.46
C CYS A 10 -18.17 2.33 -11.82
N ALA A 11 -19.49 2.36 -12.11
CA ALA A 11 -20.02 1.92 -13.40
C ALA A 11 -19.42 2.72 -14.57
N LYS A 12 -19.34 4.05 -14.45
CA LYS A 12 -18.72 4.90 -15.49
C LYS A 12 -17.24 4.61 -15.70
N ILE A 13 -16.50 4.29 -14.63
CA ILE A 13 -15.09 3.92 -14.74
C ILE A 13 -14.97 2.56 -15.45
N ASN A 14 -15.81 1.59 -15.11
CA ASN A 14 -15.85 0.31 -15.81
C ASN A 14 -16.23 0.47 -17.29
N ASP A 15 -17.17 1.34 -17.62
CA ASP A 15 -17.57 1.61 -19.00
C ASP A 15 -16.39 2.17 -19.82
N ALA A 16 -15.56 3.03 -19.21
CA ALA A 16 -14.35 3.55 -19.85
C ALA A 16 -13.33 2.44 -20.14
N GLU A 17 -13.12 1.52 -19.19
CA GLU A 17 -12.25 0.36 -19.42
C GLU A 17 -12.78 -0.55 -20.52
N VAL A 18 -14.07 -0.90 -20.44
CA VAL A 18 -14.71 -1.78 -21.42
C VAL A 18 -14.65 -1.15 -22.81
N ALA A 19 -14.82 0.17 -22.91
CA ALA A 19 -14.64 0.91 -24.15
C ALA A 19 -13.19 0.89 -24.65
N ALA A 20 -12.20 0.99 -23.76
CA ALA A 20 -10.78 0.85 -24.11
C ALA A 20 -10.49 -0.53 -24.70
N ASP A 21 -10.96 -1.59 -24.05
CA ASP A 21 -10.81 -2.98 -24.51
C ASP A 21 -11.45 -3.21 -25.89
N TYR A 22 -12.67 -2.69 -26.09
CA TYR A 22 -13.33 -2.79 -27.39
C TYR A 22 -12.59 -2.01 -28.49
N ALA A 23 -12.14 -0.78 -28.19
CA ALA A 23 -11.38 0.03 -29.14
C ALA A 23 -10.06 -0.65 -29.53
N ARG A 24 -9.36 -1.26 -28.57
CA ARG A 24 -8.12 -2.00 -28.82
C ARG A 24 -8.35 -3.22 -29.71
N ARG A 25 -9.35 -4.05 -29.40
CA ARG A 25 -9.70 -5.22 -30.22
C ARG A 25 -10.13 -4.81 -31.63
N LEU A 26 -10.92 -3.74 -31.75
CA LEU A 26 -11.33 -3.21 -33.04
C LEU A 26 -10.12 -2.72 -33.86
N SER A 27 -9.18 -2.01 -33.23
CA SER A 27 -7.94 -1.57 -33.88
C SER A 27 -7.13 -2.75 -34.42
N GLU A 28 -6.94 -3.81 -33.63
CA GLU A 28 -6.22 -5.01 -34.04
C GLU A 28 -6.91 -5.74 -35.19
N GLN A 29 -8.24 -5.93 -35.10
CA GLN A 29 -9.03 -6.57 -36.16
C GLN A 29 -8.98 -5.77 -37.47
N LEU A 30 -9.13 -4.45 -37.41
CA LEU A 30 -9.04 -3.60 -38.60
C LEU A 30 -7.63 -3.61 -39.20
N LYS A 31 -6.57 -3.62 -38.39
CA LYS A 31 -5.19 -3.76 -38.88
C LYS A 31 -4.99 -5.07 -39.64
N GLU A 32 -5.54 -6.17 -39.13
CA GLU A 32 -5.43 -7.47 -39.79
C GLU A 32 -6.23 -7.51 -41.10
N GLU A 33 -7.44 -6.95 -41.11
CA GLU A 33 -8.27 -6.84 -42.33
C GLU A 33 -7.63 -5.93 -43.38
N VAL A 34 -7.02 -4.81 -42.98
CA VAL A 34 -6.30 -3.92 -43.90
C VAL A 34 -5.13 -4.64 -44.56
N ARG A 35 -4.37 -5.43 -43.77
CA ARG A 35 -3.23 -6.21 -44.28
C ARG A 35 -3.65 -7.34 -45.22
N SER A 36 -4.81 -7.96 -44.99
CA SER A 36 -5.30 -9.08 -45.80
C SER A 36 -6.01 -8.64 -47.08
N SER A 37 -6.73 -7.52 -47.03
CA SER A 37 -7.63 -7.07 -48.10
C SER A 37 -7.01 -6.06 -49.07
N PHE A 38 -5.99 -5.31 -48.66
CA PHE A 38 -5.39 -4.26 -49.49
C PHE A 38 -3.94 -4.59 -49.87
N PRO A 39 -3.54 -4.36 -51.13
CA PRO A 39 -2.12 -4.39 -51.51
C PRO A 39 -1.35 -3.30 -50.73
N ALA A 40 -0.05 -3.48 -50.54
CA ALA A 40 0.81 -2.53 -49.83
C ALA A 40 1.03 -1.22 -50.63
N ASP A 41 -0.03 -0.45 -50.78
CA ASP A 41 -0.09 0.83 -51.48
C ASP A 41 -0.37 1.99 -50.50
N GLY A 42 -0.50 3.21 -51.03
CA GLY A 42 -0.73 4.40 -50.22
C GLY A 42 -2.07 4.40 -49.47
N ALA A 43 -3.09 3.68 -49.96
CA ALA A 43 -4.38 3.60 -49.29
C ALA A 43 -4.32 2.67 -48.07
N ALA A 44 -3.61 1.54 -48.18
CA ALA A 44 -3.34 0.65 -47.06
C ALA A 44 -2.59 1.36 -45.92
N MET A 45 -1.60 2.20 -46.25
CA MET A 45 -0.88 3.00 -45.25
C MET A 45 -1.78 4.00 -44.52
N ALA A 46 -2.66 4.69 -45.24
CA ALA A 46 -3.59 5.64 -44.62
C ALA A 46 -4.58 4.94 -43.66
N LEU A 47 -5.05 3.75 -44.03
CA LEU A 47 -5.90 2.93 -43.17
C LEU A 47 -5.17 2.42 -41.93
N ASP A 48 -3.90 1.99 -42.06
CA ASP A 48 -3.10 1.54 -40.91
C ASP A 48 -2.83 2.66 -39.91
N VAL A 49 -2.60 3.89 -40.39
CA VAL A 49 -2.49 5.09 -39.55
C VAL A 49 -3.82 5.36 -38.82
N ALA A 50 -4.96 5.29 -39.52
CA ALA A 50 -6.27 5.47 -38.90
C ALA A 50 -6.56 4.40 -37.82
N CYS A 51 -6.21 3.14 -38.08
CA CYS A 51 -6.35 2.06 -37.10
C CYS A 51 -5.44 2.28 -35.90
N SER A 52 -4.23 2.79 -36.10
CA SER A 52 -3.33 3.16 -35.00
C SER A 52 -3.89 4.28 -34.13
N GLY A 53 -4.58 5.27 -34.72
CA GLY A 53 -5.30 6.30 -33.96
C GLY A 53 -6.41 5.74 -33.06
N ILE A 54 -7.08 4.65 -33.44
CA ILE A 54 -8.05 3.95 -32.56
C ILE A 54 -7.32 3.30 -31.36
N GLY A 55 -6.13 2.73 -31.59
CA GLY A 55 -5.30 2.18 -30.51
C GLY A 55 -4.86 3.26 -29.51
N GLU A 56 -4.42 4.42 -30.01
CA GLU A 56 -4.08 5.58 -29.15
C GLU A 56 -5.30 6.06 -28.34
N ALA A 57 -6.50 6.05 -28.93
CA ALA A 57 -7.73 6.38 -28.21
C ALA A 57 -8.08 5.34 -27.13
N ALA A 58 -7.81 4.05 -27.38
CA ALA A 58 -7.96 2.99 -26.37
C ALA A 58 -7.03 3.22 -25.17
N ASP A 59 -5.75 3.53 -25.44
CA ASP A 59 -4.77 3.80 -24.38
C ASP A 59 -5.13 5.07 -23.58
N ALA A 60 -5.70 6.08 -24.24
CA ALA A 60 -6.21 7.27 -23.56
C ALA A 60 -7.41 6.95 -22.65
N LEU A 61 -8.33 6.07 -23.08
CA LEU A 61 -9.47 5.63 -22.26
C LEU A 61 -9.04 4.81 -21.04
N GLU A 62 -8.09 3.88 -21.23
CA GLU A 62 -7.50 3.12 -20.12
C GLU A 62 -6.83 4.06 -19.10
N LYS A 63 -6.08 5.05 -19.58
CA LYS A 63 -5.48 6.07 -18.71
C LYS A 63 -6.54 6.87 -17.94
N VAL A 64 -7.66 7.23 -18.58
CA VAL A 64 -8.77 7.92 -17.89
C VAL A 64 -9.38 7.04 -16.80
N ALA A 65 -9.54 5.73 -17.05
CA ALA A 65 -10.02 4.79 -16.04
C ALA A 65 -9.02 4.67 -14.86
N ASP A 66 -7.73 4.57 -15.17
CA ASP A 66 -6.65 4.52 -14.19
C ASP A 66 -6.59 5.79 -13.32
N ASP A 67 -6.64 6.97 -13.94
CA ASP A 67 -6.64 8.26 -13.24
C ASP A 67 -7.90 8.40 -12.36
N ALA A 68 -9.06 7.92 -12.83
CA ALA A 68 -10.30 7.96 -12.04
C ALA A 68 -10.22 7.06 -10.80
N VAL A 69 -9.63 5.86 -10.91
CA VAL A 69 -9.37 4.99 -9.76
C VAL A 69 -8.35 5.62 -8.80
N GLY A 70 -7.29 6.24 -9.32
CA GLY A 70 -6.30 6.95 -8.51
C GLY A 70 -6.95 8.08 -7.69
N ASN A 71 -7.80 8.90 -8.32
CA ASN A 71 -8.56 9.95 -7.63
C ASN A 71 -9.51 9.39 -6.56
N LEU A 72 -10.11 8.21 -6.80
CA LEU A 72 -10.93 7.52 -5.80
C LEU A 72 -10.08 7.08 -4.59
N ALA A 73 -8.89 6.52 -4.84
CA ALA A 73 -7.95 6.15 -3.79
C ALA A 73 -7.50 7.38 -2.97
N GLU A 74 -7.20 8.50 -3.62
CA GLU A 74 -6.83 9.76 -2.94
C GLU A 74 -7.96 10.29 -2.07
N THR A 75 -9.20 10.23 -2.55
CA THR A 75 -10.40 10.63 -1.80
C THR A 75 -10.58 9.78 -0.54
N LEU A 76 -10.28 8.48 -0.64
CA LEU A 76 -10.27 7.57 0.52
C LEU A 76 -9.05 7.74 1.41
N GLY A 77 -7.97 8.35 0.91
CA GLY A 77 -6.68 8.44 1.56
C GLY A 77 -6.76 9.03 2.97
N ALA A 78 -7.64 9.99 3.25
CA ALA A 78 -7.81 10.52 4.60
C ALA A 78 -8.35 9.47 5.58
N ARG A 79 -9.31 8.64 5.14
CA ARG A 79 -9.90 7.56 5.94
C ARG A 79 -8.91 6.42 6.13
N VAL A 80 -8.16 6.08 5.09
CA VAL A 80 -7.08 5.09 5.13
C VAL A 80 -6.02 5.51 6.15
N ARG A 81 -5.56 6.77 6.08
CA ARG A 81 -4.59 7.31 7.05
C ARG A 81 -5.11 7.22 8.49
N LYS A 82 -6.34 7.64 8.73
CA LYS A 82 -6.99 7.54 10.05
C LYS A 82 -7.03 6.09 10.54
N ALA A 83 -7.49 5.14 9.72
CA ALA A 83 -7.56 3.72 10.07
C ALA A 83 -6.19 3.13 10.41
N VAL A 84 -5.14 3.51 9.67
CA VAL A 84 -3.77 3.08 9.92
C VAL A 84 -3.24 3.69 11.22
N GLU A 85 -3.46 4.99 11.45
CA GLU A 85 -3.02 5.71 12.65
C GLU A 85 -3.70 5.17 13.93
N GLU A 86 -5.00 4.85 13.85
CA GLU A 86 -5.77 4.17 14.90
C GLU A 86 -5.24 2.76 15.16
N SER A 87 -4.94 2.00 14.11
CA SER A 87 -4.44 0.63 14.22
C SER A 87 -3.06 0.59 14.89
N ILE A 88 -2.15 1.46 14.45
CA ILE A 88 -0.79 1.63 14.97
C ILE A 88 -0.81 2.15 16.42
N GLY A 89 -1.81 2.99 16.75
CA GLY A 89 -1.95 3.63 18.06
C GLY A 89 -1.26 4.99 18.18
N GLU A 90 -1.05 5.71 17.06
CA GLU A 90 -0.42 7.05 17.07
C GLU A 90 -1.33 8.15 17.65
N GLU A 91 -2.65 7.95 17.67
CA GLU A 91 -3.63 8.98 18.08
C GLU A 91 -3.49 9.46 19.53
N LEU A 92 -2.86 8.68 20.42
CA LEU A 92 -2.79 8.99 21.85
C LEU A 92 -1.59 9.84 22.28
N ARG A 93 -0.69 10.22 21.36
CA ARG A 93 0.52 10.97 21.73
C ARG A 93 0.38 12.50 21.65
N LYS A 94 -0.71 13.02 21.08
CA LYS A 94 -0.97 14.48 20.97
C LYS A 94 -1.82 15.06 22.12
N GLY A 95 -2.19 14.25 23.12
CA GLY A 95 -3.16 14.65 24.15
C GLY A 95 -2.64 14.78 25.58
N ASP A 96 -1.36 14.57 25.86
CA ASP A 96 -0.83 14.64 27.25
C ASP A 96 0.00 15.91 27.49
N SER A 97 -0.65 17.05 27.28
CA SER A 97 -0.24 18.32 27.86
C SER A 97 -1.45 19.26 27.92
N THR A 98 -2.52 18.88 28.62
CA THR A 98 -3.50 19.88 29.10
C THR A 98 -4.11 19.41 30.41
N GLU A 99 -3.56 19.97 31.48
CA GLU A 99 -4.19 20.05 32.78
C GLU A 99 -5.62 20.62 32.65
N GLY A 100 -6.55 20.03 33.40
CA GLY A 100 -7.67 20.67 34.09
C GLY A 100 -8.50 21.74 33.36
N GLY A 101 -9.79 21.47 33.20
CA GLY A 101 -10.78 22.54 33.07
C GLY A 101 -12.13 22.09 32.53
N GLY A 102 -13.10 21.90 33.43
CA GLY A 102 -14.48 21.66 33.06
C GLY A 102 -15.10 22.82 32.28
N GLY A 103 -16.05 22.51 31.41
CA GLY A 103 -16.74 23.50 30.59
C GLY A 103 -17.77 22.87 29.66
N ASP A 104 -18.88 22.43 30.24
CA ASP A 104 -20.14 22.15 29.57
C ASP A 104 -20.63 23.38 28.77
N LYS A 105 -20.71 23.30 27.43
CA LYS A 105 -21.67 24.02 26.57
C LYS A 105 -21.88 23.27 25.25
N GLY A 106 -23.14 22.91 25.01
CA GLY A 106 -23.59 22.19 23.81
C GLY A 106 -23.41 22.93 22.49
N SER A 107 -23.30 22.13 21.43
CA SER A 107 -23.46 22.57 20.03
C SER A 107 -24.15 21.44 19.25
N THR A 108 -25.42 21.66 18.95
CA THR A 108 -26.30 20.86 18.10
C THR A 108 -25.90 20.98 16.63
N GLY A 109 -24.74 20.43 16.28
CA GLY A 109 -24.22 20.34 14.90
C GLY A 109 -23.43 19.07 14.58
N GLN A 110 -23.08 18.26 15.59
CA GLN A 110 -22.21 17.07 15.43
C GLN A 110 -22.98 15.77 15.12
N ALA A 111 -24.30 15.73 15.31
CA ALA A 111 -25.06 14.47 15.34
C ALA A 111 -25.19 13.72 13.99
N MET A 112 -24.83 14.34 12.85
CA MET A 112 -24.85 13.65 11.55
C MET A 112 -23.51 13.02 11.16
N GLN A 113 -22.41 13.41 11.80
CA GLN A 113 -21.10 12.74 11.61
C GLN A 113 -21.05 11.45 12.45
N ASP A 114 -21.67 11.47 13.64
CA ASP A 114 -21.62 10.39 14.62
C ASP A 114 -22.43 9.13 14.22
N ILE A 115 -23.37 9.24 13.27
CA ILE A 115 -24.16 8.08 12.80
C ILE A 115 -23.37 7.25 11.77
N ALA A 116 -22.45 7.87 11.02
CA ALA A 116 -21.57 7.16 10.08
C ALA A 116 -20.35 6.56 10.78
N ASP A 117 -19.87 7.19 11.85
CA ASP A 117 -18.79 6.66 12.71
C ASP A 117 -19.28 5.54 13.67
N GLY A 118 -20.60 5.37 13.82
CA GLY A 118 -21.22 4.39 14.73
C GLY A 118 -21.24 2.92 14.27
N MET A 119 -20.76 2.59 13.07
CA MET A 119 -20.71 1.21 12.56
C MET A 119 -19.31 0.56 12.58
N VAL A 120 -18.26 1.28 12.97
CA VAL A 120 -16.86 0.80 12.79
C VAL A 120 -16.28 0.06 14.01
N LEU A 121 -16.96 -0.03 15.16
CA LEU A 121 -16.42 -0.74 16.33
C LEU A 121 -17.51 -1.53 17.06
N ALA A 122 -17.95 -2.63 16.45
CA ALA A 122 -18.71 -3.68 17.11
C ALA A 122 -17.89 -4.96 17.19
N ALA A 123 -16.69 -4.88 17.80
CA ALA A 123 -15.97 -6.06 18.27
C ALA A 123 -15.54 -5.83 19.72
N THR A 124 -16.03 -6.72 20.59
CA THR A 124 -15.64 -6.96 21.99
C THR A 124 -15.84 -5.83 23.02
N ARG A 125 -17.11 -5.52 23.29
CA ARG A 125 -17.54 -4.84 24.53
C ARG A 125 -17.29 -5.77 25.73
N ASN A 126 -16.15 -5.62 26.40
CA ASN A 126 -15.86 -6.35 27.64
C ASN A 126 -16.54 -5.64 28.82
N GLU A 127 -17.47 -6.33 29.47
CA GLU A 127 -18.24 -5.84 30.61
C GLU A 127 -17.40 -5.88 31.89
N LYS A 128 -16.49 -4.90 32.07
CA LYS A 128 -16.03 -4.42 33.39
C LYS A 128 -15.04 -3.27 33.23
N GLY A 129 -15.57 -2.05 33.35
CA GLY A 129 -14.98 -0.98 34.14
C GLY A 129 -13.49 -0.64 33.99
N ASP A 130 -12.98 -0.49 32.77
CA ASP A 130 -12.06 0.58 32.39
C ASP A 130 -12.13 0.72 30.86
N GLY A 131 -12.75 1.78 30.37
CA GLY A 131 -13.32 1.90 29.02
C GLY A 131 -12.31 2.05 27.87
N ARG A 132 -11.08 1.56 28.04
CA ARG A 132 -10.08 1.50 26.97
C ARG A 132 -9.72 0.05 26.73
N THR A 133 -10.22 -0.51 25.63
CA THR A 133 -9.59 -1.67 25.00
C THR A 133 -8.12 -1.31 24.74
N SER A 134 -7.23 -1.82 25.58
CA SER A 134 -5.78 -1.70 25.42
C SER A 134 -5.36 -2.55 24.23
N PHE A 135 -5.63 -2.09 23.02
CA PHE A 135 -5.17 -2.74 21.81
C PHE A 135 -3.63 -2.71 21.76
N ALA A 136 -3.04 -3.83 21.32
CA ALA A 136 -1.59 -3.94 21.17
C ALA A 136 -1.10 -2.93 20.13
N ARG A 137 -0.40 -1.90 20.60
CA ARG A 137 0.18 -0.85 19.74
C ARG A 137 1.35 -1.40 18.94
N MET A 138 1.70 -0.70 17.87
CA MET A 138 2.93 -0.99 17.14
C MET A 138 4.14 -0.72 18.05
N ASP A 139 4.88 -1.79 18.35
CA ASP A 139 6.09 -1.72 19.16
C ASP A 139 7.09 -2.77 18.66
N TYR A 140 8.34 -2.33 18.51
CA TYR A 140 9.47 -3.15 18.09
C TYR A 140 10.62 -3.11 19.10
N ASP A 141 10.45 -2.44 20.24
CA ASP A 141 11.40 -2.51 21.36
C ASP A 141 10.99 -3.67 22.28
N LEU A 142 11.23 -4.90 21.81
CA LEU A 142 10.70 -6.11 22.42
C LEU A 142 11.76 -6.90 23.19
N ASP A 143 11.39 -7.35 24.39
CA ASP A 143 12.03 -8.44 25.12
C ASP A 143 11.37 -9.79 24.76
N GLU A 144 11.93 -10.91 25.25
CA GLU A 144 11.40 -12.27 24.96
C GLU A 144 9.91 -12.38 25.32
N LYS A 145 9.51 -11.87 26.48
CA LYS A 145 8.12 -11.89 26.95
C LYS A 145 7.22 -10.97 26.12
N GLY A 146 7.73 -9.85 25.63
CA GLY A 146 7.04 -8.95 24.71
C GLY A 146 6.82 -9.60 23.35
N TYR A 147 7.85 -10.28 22.83
CA TYR A 147 7.79 -11.02 21.58
C TYR A 147 6.77 -12.18 21.64
N GLU A 148 6.77 -12.97 22.71
CA GLU A 148 5.76 -14.02 22.94
C GLU A 148 4.34 -13.44 23.02
N ARG A 149 4.15 -12.33 23.75
CA ARG A 149 2.84 -11.66 23.85
C ARG A 149 2.37 -11.11 22.50
N ALA A 150 3.28 -10.57 21.70
CA ALA A 150 2.97 -10.07 20.36
C ALA A 150 2.50 -11.19 19.41
N HIS A 151 2.93 -12.45 19.63
CA HIS A 151 2.46 -13.61 18.87
C HIS A 151 1.11 -14.15 19.33
N LEU A 152 0.74 -13.91 20.59
CA LEU A 152 -0.50 -14.42 21.17
C LEU A 152 -1.68 -13.45 21.05
N GLY A 153 -1.41 -12.15 20.87
CA GLY A 153 -2.44 -11.12 20.75
C GLY A 153 -2.73 -10.72 19.31
N ASP A 154 -3.92 -10.15 19.08
CA ASP A 154 -4.27 -9.53 17.80
C ASP A 154 -3.36 -8.32 17.55
N GLY A 155 -2.50 -8.43 16.55
CA GLY A 155 -1.53 -7.41 16.20
C GLY A 155 -2.18 -6.15 15.63
N TYR A 156 -1.44 -5.03 15.61
CA TYR A 156 -1.89 -3.83 14.92
C TYR A 156 -2.15 -4.07 13.43
N LEU A 157 -1.42 -5.02 12.84
CA LEU A 157 -1.50 -5.35 11.43
C LEU A 157 -2.85 -5.96 11.06
N ASP A 158 -3.37 -6.90 11.86
CA ASP A 158 -4.65 -7.55 11.57
C ASP A 158 -5.80 -6.55 11.63
N ARG A 159 -5.77 -5.64 12.61
CA ARG A 159 -6.75 -4.54 12.71
C ARG A 159 -6.69 -3.61 11.51
N MET A 160 -5.46 -3.24 11.10
CA MET A 160 -5.27 -2.41 9.92
C MET A 160 -5.81 -3.10 8.66
N CYS A 161 -5.50 -4.37 8.47
CA CYS A 161 -5.98 -5.18 7.35
C CYS A 161 -7.52 -5.28 7.32
N ILE A 162 -8.16 -5.50 8.47
CA ILE A 162 -9.62 -5.51 8.60
C ILE A 162 -10.21 -4.14 8.24
N ALA A 163 -9.64 -3.05 8.77
CA ALA A 163 -10.12 -1.70 8.47
C ALA A 163 -9.96 -1.34 6.98
N LEU A 164 -8.88 -1.79 6.34
CA LEU A 164 -8.70 -1.64 4.90
C LEU A 164 -9.75 -2.45 4.12
N ASP A 165 -10.04 -3.69 4.52
CA ASP A 165 -11.07 -4.51 3.89
C ASP A 165 -12.47 -3.89 4.00
N GLU A 166 -12.81 -3.29 5.14
CA GLU A 166 -14.08 -2.59 5.33
C GLU A 166 -14.22 -1.36 4.44
N LEU A 167 -13.11 -0.65 4.18
CA LEU A 167 -13.07 0.51 3.28
C LEU A 167 -13.14 0.09 1.81
N ILE A 168 -12.41 -0.95 1.44
CA ILE A 168 -12.18 -1.35 0.04
C ILE A 168 -13.25 -2.33 -0.46
N GLY A 169 -13.66 -3.27 0.39
CA GLY A 169 -14.57 -4.36 0.06
C GLY A 169 -15.84 -3.92 -0.65
N PRO A 170 -16.57 -2.90 -0.15
CA PRO A 170 -17.77 -2.39 -0.82
C PRO A 170 -17.52 -1.83 -2.22
N LEU A 171 -16.35 -1.26 -2.50
CA LEU A 171 -16.00 -0.68 -3.80
C LEU A 171 -15.61 -1.75 -4.81
N ARG A 172 -14.92 -2.79 -4.36
CA ARG A 172 -14.48 -3.90 -5.23
C ARG A 172 -15.65 -4.62 -5.90
N ILE A 173 -16.80 -4.69 -5.23
CA ILE A 173 -18.01 -5.31 -5.79
C ILE A 173 -18.48 -4.59 -7.07
N PHE A 174 -18.20 -3.28 -7.18
CA PHE A 174 -18.65 -2.46 -8.30
C PHE A 174 -17.57 -2.19 -9.34
N LEU A 175 -16.34 -2.65 -9.14
CA LEU A 175 -15.23 -2.46 -10.07
C LEU A 175 -14.89 -3.78 -10.75
N ILE A 176 -14.50 -3.71 -12.02
CA ILE A 176 -13.90 -4.85 -12.70
C ILE A 176 -12.55 -5.24 -12.07
N PRO A 177 -12.09 -6.50 -12.19
CA PRO A 177 -10.93 -7.01 -11.48
C PRO A 177 -9.65 -6.17 -11.65
N ARG A 178 -9.31 -5.73 -12.87
CA ARG A 178 -8.10 -4.90 -13.11
C ARG A 178 -8.12 -3.59 -12.31
N LEU A 179 -9.26 -2.89 -12.34
CA LEU A 179 -9.44 -1.63 -11.63
C LEU A 179 -9.54 -1.83 -10.11
N SER A 180 -10.12 -2.95 -9.68
CA SER A 180 -10.15 -3.38 -8.28
C SER A 180 -8.73 -3.62 -7.74
N ASP A 181 -7.89 -4.34 -8.50
CA ASP A 181 -6.49 -4.57 -8.14
C ASP A 181 -5.71 -3.26 -8.05
N LYS A 182 -5.90 -2.36 -9.03
CA LYS A 182 -5.30 -1.02 -9.00
C LYS A 182 -5.72 -0.23 -7.76
N LEU A 183 -7.02 -0.19 -7.45
CA LEU A 183 -7.54 0.50 -6.26
C LEU A 183 -6.91 -0.05 -4.97
N LEU A 184 -6.80 -1.37 -4.85
CA LEU A 184 -6.17 -2.02 -3.71
C LEU A 184 -4.70 -1.61 -3.58
N LEU A 185 -3.94 -1.62 -4.67
CA LEU A 185 -2.52 -1.24 -4.67
C LEU A 185 -2.32 0.23 -4.30
N ASP A 186 -3.15 1.13 -4.83
CA ASP A 186 -3.08 2.56 -4.54
C ASP A 186 -3.44 2.87 -3.07
N ILE A 187 -4.48 2.20 -2.52
CA ILE A 187 -4.83 2.35 -1.10
C ILE A 187 -3.76 1.75 -0.19
N LEU A 188 -3.23 0.58 -0.56
CA LEU A 188 -2.16 -0.07 0.18
C LEU A 188 -0.90 0.82 0.18
N ALA A 189 -0.56 1.47 -0.93
CA ALA A 189 0.55 2.43 -0.98
C ALA A 189 0.41 3.53 0.08
N ILE A 190 -0.76 4.15 0.19
CA ILE A 190 -1.04 5.18 1.20
C ILE A 190 -0.88 4.61 2.62
N ALA A 191 -1.35 3.38 2.87
CA ALA A 191 -1.24 2.74 4.17
C ALA A 191 0.23 2.43 4.53
N LEU A 192 0.99 1.89 3.57
CA LEU A 192 2.39 1.50 3.77
C LEU A 192 3.31 2.71 3.99
N GLU A 193 3.06 3.84 3.32
CA GLU A 193 3.77 5.09 3.60
C GLU A 193 3.61 5.54 5.06
N ARG A 194 2.42 5.33 5.63
CA ARG A 194 2.14 5.64 7.04
C ARG A 194 2.81 4.66 7.98
N VAL A 195 2.79 3.38 7.65
CA VAL A 195 3.52 2.35 8.41
C VAL A 195 5.02 2.63 8.40
N GLU A 196 5.61 2.96 7.25
CA GLU A 196 7.03 3.34 7.16
C GLU A 196 7.35 4.57 8.03
N ALA A 197 6.50 5.61 7.96
CA ALA A 197 6.66 6.80 8.79
C ALA A 197 6.55 6.51 10.29
N ALA A 198 5.73 5.54 10.69
CA ALA A 198 5.65 5.07 12.07
C ALA A 198 6.90 4.27 12.47
N ILE A 199 7.40 3.38 11.60
CA ILE A 199 8.64 2.60 11.85
C ILE A 199 9.80 3.54 12.16
N LEU A 200 9.95 4.63 11.40
CA LEU A 200 11.01 5.63 11.61
C LEU A 200 10.98 6.31 12.99
N LYS A 201 9.89 6.21 13.74
CA LYS A 201 9.75 6.76 15.10
C LYS A 201 9.94 5.70 16.19
N THR A 202 10.13 4.44 15.83
CA THR A 202 10.28 3.31 16.75
C THR A 202 11.74 2.93 16.94
N ARG A 203 12.04 2.37 18.12
CA ARG A 203 13.30 1.67 18.38
C ARG A 203 13.09 0.19 18.07
N ILE A 204 14.07 -0.46 17.45
CA ILE A 204 13.96 -1.83 16.96
C ILE A 204 15.03 -2.68 17.66
N THR A 205 14.61 -3.67 18.44
CA THR A 205 15.52 -4.72 18.94
C THR A 205 15.68 -5.83 17.90
N SER A 206 16.64 -6.74 18.08
CA SER A 206 16.78 -7.90 17.18
C SER A 206 15.49 -8.75 17.10
N LEU A 207 14.79 -8.94 18.23
CA LEU A 207 13.47 -9.61 18.25
C LEU A 207 12.39 -8.77 17.56
N GLY A 208 12.42 -7.44 17.73
CA GLY A 208 11.56 -6.52 17.01
C GLY A 208 11.74 -6.57 15.50
N ALA A 209 12.98 -6.72 15.01
CA ALA A 209 13.28 -6.87 13.60
C ALA A 209 12.70 -8.17 13.01
N LEU A 210 12.75 -9.28 13.76
CA LEU A 210 12.11 -10.55 13.38
C LEU A 210 10.58 -10.40 13.30
N LEU A 211 9.98 -9.68 14.25
CA LEU A 211 8.55 -9.41 14.23
C LEU A 211 8.17 -8.51 13.05
N LEU A 212 8.95 -7.47 12.75
CA LEU A 212 8.76 -6.61 11.58
C LEU A 212 8.79 -7.42 10.28
N ASP A 213 9.77 -8.32 10.13
CA ASP A 213 9.83 -9.23 8.97
C ASP A 213 8.56 -10.11 8.85
N SER A 214 8.09 -10.66 9.96
CA SER A 214 6.82 -11.40 10.01
C SER A 214 5.63 -10.53 9.57
N HIS A 215 5.53 -9.30 10.07
CA HIS A 215 4.48 -8.35 9.66
C HIS A 215 4.52 -8.03 8.17
N VAL A 216 5.70 -7.81 7.60
CA VAL A 216 5.84 -7.52 6.16
C VAL A 216 5.48 -8.75 5.31
N ARG A 217 5.84 -9.96 5.75
CA ARG A 217 5.39 -11.21 5.10
C ARG A 217 3.88 -11.38 5.18
N ASN A 218 3.26 -11.05 6.31
CA ASN A 218 1.80 -11.06 6.46
C ASN A 218 1.13 -10.05 5.53
N LEU A 219 1.69 -8.83 5.40
CA LEU A 219 1.22 -7.83 4.43
C LEU A 219 1.32 -8.30 2.97
N LEU A 220 2.43 -8.95 2.62
CA LEU A 220 2.60 -9.54 1.29
C LEU A 220 1.51 -10.60 1.02
N ASN A 221 1.24 -11.49 1.98
CA ASN A 221 0.22 -12.52 1.86
C ASN A 221 -1.21 -11.93 1.85
N TYR A 222 -1.47 -10.94 2.69
CA TYR A 222 -2.70 -10.17 2.70
C TYR A 222 -2.99 -9.58 1.32
N THR A 223 -1.99 -8.97 0.70
CA THR A 223 -2.12 -8.34 -0.61
C THR A 223 -2.36 -9.38 -1.70
N LYS A 224 -1.54 -10.44 -1.73
CA LYS A 224 -1.67 -11.53 -2.73
C LYS A 224 -3.01 -12.25 -2.66
N SER A 225 -3.56 -12.47 -1.47
CA SER A 225 -4.86 -13.14 -1.31
C SER A 225 -6.05 -12.32 -1.79
N ARG A 226 -5.84 -11.02 -2.04
CA ARG A 226 -6.89 -10.09 -2.47
C ARG A 226 -6.77 -9.65 -3.92
N LEU A 227 -5.64 -9.94 -4.58
CA LEU A 227 -5.43 -9.60 -5.97
C LEU A 227 -6.00 -10.68 -6.89
N ASP A 228 -6.66 -10.24 -7.96
CA ASP A 228 -7.27 -11.12 -8.95
C ASP A 228 -6.29 -11.47 -10.08
N ALA A 229 -5.37 -10.56 -10.42
CA ALA A 229 -4.39 -10.76 -11.50
C ALA A 229 -3.30 -11.79 -11.13
N SER A 230 -3.19 -12.85 -11.93
CA SER A 230 -2.20 -13.92 -11.75
C SER A 230 -0.74 -13.41 -11.78
N GLU A 231 -0.44 -12.35 -12.51
CA GLU A 231 0.90 -11.78 -12.59
C GLU A 231 1.36 -11.18 -11.25
N LEU A 232 0.41 -10.65 -10.48
CA LEU A 232 0.64 -10.03 -9.17
C LEU A 232 0.66 -11.05 -8.03
N SER A 233 0.37 -12.33 -8.30
CA SER A 233 0.51 -13.41 -7.32
C SER A 233 1.98 -13.69 -6.97
N SER A 234 2.89 -13.40 -7.90
CA SER A 234 4.33 -13.54 -7.70
C SER A 234 4.88 -12.39 -6.85
N THR A 235 5.84 -12.67 -5.95
CA THR A 235 6.48 -11.62 -5.14
C THR A 235 7.17 -10.56 -6.01
N VAL A 236 7.77 -10.98 -7.12
CA VAL A 236 8.47 -10.08 -8.06
C VAL A 236 7.47 -9.17 -8.79
N GLY A 237 6.36 -9.73 -9.30
CA GLY A 237 5.30 -8.95 -9.94
C GLY A 237 4.69 -7.94 -8.97
N LEU A 238 4.43 -8.37 -7.73
CA LEU A 238 3.88 -7.48 -6.70
C LEU A 238 4.85 -6.37 -6.30
N HIS A 239 6.14 -6.66 -6.15
CA HIS A 239 7.15 -5.63 -5.86
C HIS A 239 7.26 -4.59 -6.98
N ARG A 240 7.07 -5.01 -8.24
CA ARG A 240 7.04 -4.09 -9.38
C ARG A 240 5.77 -3.22 -9.38
N ALA A 241 4.63 -3.80 -9.02
CA ALA A 241 3.35 -3.10 -8.99
C ALA A 241 3.17 -2.20 -7.76
N SER A 242 3.82 -2.53 -6.63
CA SER A 242 3.77 -1.76 -5.39
C SER A 242 5.18 -1.40 -4.88
N PRO A 243 5.75 -0.28 -5.34
CA PRO A 243 7.03 0.22 -4.85
C PRO A 243 7.08 0.41 -3.32
N PRO A 244 6.03 0.92 -2.64
CA PRO A 244 6.03 1.03 -1.17
C PRO A 244 6.17 -0.32 -0.45
N LEU A 245 5.53 -1.38 -0.95
CA LEU A 245 5.63 -2.72 -0.36
C LEU A 245 7.01 -3.34 -0.59
N HIS A 246 7.57 -3.13 -1.78
CA HIS A 246 8.94 -3.55 -2.07
C HIS A 246 9.94 -2.85 -1.15
N ARG A 247 9.79 -1.54 -0.97
CA ARG A 247 10.61 -0.74 -0.07
C ARG A 247 10.50 -1.24 1.38
N LEU A 248 9.28 -1.51 1.87
CA LEU A 248 9.08 -2.03 3.21
C LEU A 248 9.72 -3.43 3.41
N THR A 249 9.70 -4.27 2.38
CA THR A 249 10.41 -5.56 2.37
C THR A 249 11.91 -5.39 2.47
N GLN A 250 12.49 -4.40 1.76
CA GLN A 250 13.91 -4.07 1.87
C GLN A 250 14.26 -3.48 3.25
N ILE A 251 13.36 -2.68 3.85
CA ILE A 251 13.54 -2.17 5.22
C ILE A 251 13.60 -3.33 6.20
N ALA A 252 12.63 -4.25 6.16
CA ALA A 252 12.62 -5.43 7.03
C ALA A 252 13.91 -6.25 6.88
N LEU A 253 14.33 -6.52 5.64
CA LEU A 253 15.56 -7.25 5.36
C LEU A 253 16.80 -6.53 5.92
N LEU A 254 16.90 -5.21 5.74
CA LEU A 254 18.01 -4.40 6.27
C LEU A 254 18.03 -4.40 7.80
N THR A 255 16.87 -4.23 8.42
CA THR A 255 16.76 -4.18 9.89
C THR A 255 16.98 -5.55 10.53
N ASN A 256 16.92 -6.65 9.78
CA ASN A 256 17.13 -8.00 10.27
C ASN A 256 18.58 -8.49 10.10
N ALA A 257 19.47 -7.63 9.58
CA ALA A 257 20.90 -7.92 9.53
C ALA A 257 21.46 -8.19 10.94
N ALA A 258 22.37 -9.16 11.03
CA ALA A 258 23.00 -9.53 12.30
C ALA A 258 24.00 -8.47 12.78
N ASP A 259 24.74 -7.88 11.84
CA ASP A 259 25.70 -6.81 12.08
C ASP A 259 25.76 -5.86 10.86
N LEU A 260 26.66 -4.87 10.94
CA LEU A 260 26.82 -3.85 9.92
C LEU A 260 27.45 -4.38 8.62
N ASP A 261 28.28 -5.43 8.70
CA ASP A 261 28.89 -6.04 7.52
C ASP A 261 27.87 -6.92 6.79
N ASP A 262 27.05 -7.67 7.54
CA ASP A 262 25.90 -8.41 7.01
C ASP A 262 24.88 -7.48 6.33
N ALA A 263 24.65 -6.29 6.90
CA ALA A 263 23.80 -5.28 6.26
C ALA A 263 24.35 -4.85 4.89
N LEU A 264 25.67 -4.70 4.74
CA LEU A 264 26.31 -4.40 3.46
C LEU A 264 26.20 -5.58 2.48
N ASP A 265 26.42 -6.80 2.95
CA ASP A 265 26.31 -8.02 2.16
C ASP A 265 24.89 -8.24 1.64
N VAL A 266 23.89 -7.97 2.47
CA VAL A 266 22.47 -7.98 2.10
C VAL A 266 22.22 -7.00 0.95
N VAL A 267 22.62 -5.73 1.09
CA VAL A 267 22.46 -4.70 0.05
C VAL A 267 23.17 -5.12 -1.24
N ALA A 268 24.42 -5.57 -1.15
CA ALA A 268 25.21 -6.01 -2.29
C ALA A 268 24.59 -7.25 -2.97
N SER A 269 24.01 -8.17 -2.20
CA SER A 269 23.36 -9.37 -2.74
C SER A 269 22.07 -9.04 -3.50
N VAL A 270 21.27 -8.08 -3.01
CA VAL A 270 20.04 -7.64 -3.68
C VAL A 270 20.38 -6.84 -4.93
N LYS A 271 21.38 -5.94 -4.87
CA LYS A 271 21.89 -5.22 -6.05
C LYS A 271 22.39 -6.17 -7.14
N ARG A 272 23.13 -7.22 -6.77
CA ARG A 272 23.61 -8.24 -7.74
C ARG A 272 22.48 -9.04 -8.37
N ARG A 273 21.42 -9.36 -7.62
CA ARG A 273 20.25 -10.10 -8.15
C ARG A 273 19.31 -9.22 -8.99
N GLY A 274 19.25 -7.93 -8.69
CA GLY A 274 18.27 -7.00 -9.26
C GLY A 274 18.66 -6.31 -10.56
N GLY A 275 19.91 -6.46 -11.04
CA GLY A 275 20.43 -5.64 -12.14
C GLY A 275 20.36 -4.13 -11.85
N THR A 276 20.80 -3.29 -12.78
CA THR A 276 20.72 -1.83 -12.62
C THR A 276 19.27 -1.39 -12.36
N ALA A 277 19.05 -0.24 -11.73
CA ALA A 277 17.72 0.29 -11.37
C ALA A 277 16.69 0.34 -12.55
N ALA A 278 17.13 0.12 -13.79
CA ALA A 278 16.31 0.01 -14.99
C ALA A 278 15.78 -1.41 -15.29
N SER A 279 16.34 -2.49 -14.74
CA SER A 279 15.78 -3.84 -14.90
C SER A 279 14.67 -4.09 -13.89
N ALA A 280 13.47 -3.66 -14.28
CA ALA A 280 12.14 -3.98 -13.77
C ALA A 280 12.05 -5.04 -12.64
N GLY A 281 11.94 -4.56 -11.40
CA GLY A 281 11.21 -5.27 -10.32
C GLY A 281 12.02 -5.95 -9.22
N GLY A 282 13.36 -5.89 -9.23
CA GLY A 282 14.18 -6.59 -8.23
C GLY A 282 15.38 -5.83 -7.65
N GLY A 283 15.58 -4.57 -8.05
CA GLY A 283 16.72 -3.76 -7.61
C GLY A 283 16.56 -3.17 -6.21
N TRP A 284 17.68 -2.81 -5.58
CA TRP A 284 17.67 -2.06 -4.32
C TRP A 284 17.10 -0.65 -4.53
N VAL A 285 16.08 -0.26 -3.76
CA VAL A 285 15.34 1.02 -3.92
C VAL A 285 15.64 2.02 -2.80
N ILE A 286 16.10 1.56 -1.63
CA ILE A 286 16.35 2.43 -0.48
C ILE A 286 17.63 3.28 -0.70
N GLY A 287 17.49 4.60 -0.70
CA GLY A 287 18.63 5.52 -0.80
C GLY A 287 19.55 5.47 0.43
N ARG A 288 20.81 5.91 0.28
CA ARG A 288 21.82 5.83 1.37
C ARG A 288 21.45 6.57 2.64
N ALA A 289 20.84 7.75 2.50
CA ALA A 289 20.39 8.52 3.65
C ALA A 289 19.33 7.75 4.46
N ASP A 290 18.43 7.06 3.77
CA ASP A 290 17.38 6.28 4.42
C ASP A 290 17.91 4.97 5.01
N MET A 291 18.85 4.29 4.33
CA MET A 291 19.53 3.12 4.91
C MET A 291 20.15 3.46 6.27
N ARG A 292 20.87 4.58 6.37
CA ARG A 292 21.42 5.04 7.66
C ARG A 292 20.34 5.34 8.69
N LYS A 293 19.21 5.93 8.30
CA LYS A 293 18.11 6.18 9.23
C LYS A 293 17.57 4.88 9.81
N PHE A 294 17.28 3.88 8.97
CA PHE A 294 16.74 2.59 9.41
C PHE A 294 17.75 1.79 10.25
N LEU A 295 19.02 1.77 9.86
CA LEU A 295 20.08 1.12 10.65
C LEU A 295 20.27 1.79 12.02
N LYS A 296 20.06 3.10 12.13
CA LYS A 296 20.10 3.81 13.43
C LYS A 296 18.90 3.51 14.34
N LEU A 297 17.85 2.86 13.84
CA LEU A 297 16.72 2.43 14.69
C LEU A 297 17.06 1.17 15.50
N ARG A 298 18.04 0.39 15.03
CA ARG A 298 18.56 -0.80 15.71
C ARG A 298 19.35 -0.38 16.94
N ASP A 299 19.01 -0.95 18.08
CA ASP A 299 19.58 -0.54 19.36
C ASP A 299 21.00 -1.06 19.62
N ASP A 300 21.34 -2.17 18.98
CA ASP A 300 22.66 -2.80 18.97
C ASP A 300 23.64 -2.12 18.01
N PHE A 301 23.16 -1.31 17.07
CA PHE A 301 23.99 -0.58 16.12
C PHE A 301 24.36 0.81 16.65
N LYS A 302 25.65 1.04 16.87
CA LYS A 302 26.14 2.36 17.29
C LYS A 302 25.99 3.36 16.15
N ALA A 303 25.35 4.49 16.43
CA ALA A 303 25.14 5.55 15.44
C ALA A 303 26.44 6.04 14.77
N SER A 304 27.55 6.09 15.53
CA SER A 304 28.88 6.45 15.00
C SER A 304 29.40 5.49 13.95
N ASP A 305 29.08 4.21 14.08
CA ASP A 305 29.57 3.15 13.21
C ASP A 305 28.71 3.11 11.95
N VAL A 306 27.39 3.30 12.09
CA VAL A 306 26.47 3.48 10.96
C VAL A 306 26.83 4.69 10.07
N ASP A 307 27.27 5.79 10.67
CA ASP A 307 27.69 6.98 9.92
C ASP A 307 28.99 6.76 9.13
N ARG A 308 29.82 5.80 9.55
CA ARG A 308 31.07 5.43 8.88
C ARG A 308 30.91 4.36 7.81
N LEU A 309 29.72 3.78 7.64
CA LEU A 309 29.52 2.72 6.64
C LEU A 309 29.86 3.21 5.21
N PRO A 310 30.71 2.47 4.48
CA PRO A 310 30.90 2.66 3.05
C PRO A 310 29.70 2.07 2.31
N LEU A 311 28.56 2.77 2.38
CA LEU A 311 27.42 2.47 1.50
C LEU A 311 27.84 2.90 0.09
N ASP A 312 28.34 1.95 -0.69
CA ASP A 312 28.92 2.21 -2.01
C ASP A 312 27.99 3.04 -2.90
N ALA A 313 28.53 4.16 -3.34
CA ALA A 313 28.97 4.34 -4.72
C ALA A 313 28.09 3.89 -5.91
N ASP A 314 26.75 3.99 -5.89
CA ASP A 314 26.08 4.40 -7.15
C ASP A 314 26.48 5.84 -7.50
#